data_AF-A0A972QTU3-F1
#
_entry.id   AF-A0A972QTU3-F1
#
_cell.length_a   1.000
_cell.length_b   1.000
_cell.length_c   1.000
_cell.angle_alpha   90.00
_cell.angle_beta   90.00
_cell.angle_gamma   90.00
#
_symmetry.space_group_name_H-M   'P 1'
#
loop_
_entity.id
_entity.type
_entity.pdbx_description
1 polymer ?
#
loop_
_entity_poly.entity_id
_entity_poly.type
_entity_poly.pdbx_seq_one_letter_code
_entity_poly.pdbx_strand_id
1 'polypeptide(L)'
;MELIPEGLVEETWQEFADFSPVRAQKETIKVSKNQPNLLTFMIEFTQDLDLEVRELAIYMFYVVCRMFQKSSTKKIKRISPEEIINCYEKNEHLMESLEGAHDKFLERIAGVQLAGQPYVMKYVVEAIMEDSEEDPVELTEEDIGYLFLLLKTVVDLLDEKG
;
A
#
# COMPACT_ATOMS: atom_id res chain seq x y z
N MET A 1 2.57 5.62 -14.94
CA MET A 1 3.96 5.17 -15.27
C MET A 1 3.99 3.88 -16.09
N GLU A 2 5.18 3.40 -16.48
CA GLU A 2 5.36 2.02 -16.98
C GLU A 2 5.14 0.98 -15.86
N LEU A 3 4.88 -0.27 -16.24
CA LEU A 3 4.71 -1.36 -15.27
C LEU A 3 6.00 -1.57 -14.46
N ILE A 4 5.86 -1.63 -13.14
CA ILE A 4 6.94 -1.95 -12.22
C ILE A 4 7.22 -3.45 -12.33
N PRO A 5 8.42 -3.89 -12.73
CA PRO A 5 8.73 -5.31 -12.88
C PRO A 5 8.71 -6.05 -11.53
N GLU A 6 8.28 -7.31 -11.52
CA GLU A 6 8.26 -8.17 -10.33
C GLU A 6 9.61 -8.21 -9.61
N GLY A 7 10.70 -8.39 -10.35
CA GLY A 7 12.05 -8.40 -9.75
C GLY A 7 12.42 -7.11 -9.04
N LEU A 8 11.88 -5.95 -9.46
CA LEU A 8 12.10 -4.68 -8.74
C LEU A 8 11.27 -4.63 -7.45
N VAL A 9 10.04 -5.15 -7.49
CA VAL A 9 9.17 -5.28 -6.30
C VAL A 9 9.86 -6.16 -5.26
N GLU A 10 10.33 -7.35 -5.65
CA GLU A 10 11.05 -8.31 -4.81
C GLU A 10 12.32 -7.71 -4.20
N GLU A 11 13.18 -7.13 -5.04
CA GLU A 11 14.39 -6.47 -4.58
C GLU A 11 14.08 -5.36 -3.57
N THR A 12 12.99 -4.60 -3.78
CA THR A 12 12.67 -3.44 -2.95
C THR A 12 12.23 -3.82 -1.54
N TRP A 13 11.32 -4.78 -1.38
CA TRP A 13 10.83 -5.13 -0.05
C TRP A 13 11.90 -5.88 0.75
N GLN A 14 12.70 -6.74 0.10
CA GLN A 14 13.85 -7.42 0.74
C GLN A 14 14.89 -6.40 1.20
N GLU A 15 15.26 -5.45 0.34
CA GLU A 15 16.20 -4.38 0.69
C GLU A 15 15.68 -3.57 1.89
N PHE A 16 14.37 -3.30 1.94
CA PHE A 16 13.75 -2.52 2.99
C PHE A 16 13.70 -3.28 4.33
N ALA A 17 13.44 -4.59 4.32
CA ALA A 17 13.51 -5.46 5.49
C ALA A 17 14.94 -5.49 6.09
N ASP A 18 15.97 -5.43 5.25
CA ASP A 18 17.38 -5.40 5.65
C ASP A 18 17.90 -4.02 6.10
N PHE A 19 17.03 -2.99 6.16
CA PHE A 19 17.48 -1.66 6.56
C PHE A 19 17.88 -1.59 8.03
N SER A 20 19.04 -0.98 8.28
CA SER A 20 19.34 -0.49 9.63
C SER A 20 18.31 0.59 10.03
N PRO A 21 18.02 0.77 11.33
CA PRO A 21 17.06 1.79 11.79
C PRO A 21 17.38 3.20 11.28
N VAL A 22 18.67 3.54 11.18
CA VAL A 22 19.12 4.83 10.64
C VAL A 22 18.81 4.98 9.14
N ARG A 23 18.93 3.89 8.37
CA ARG A 23 18.60 3.90 6.94
C ARG A 23 17.09 3.96 6.74
N ALA A 24 16.33 3.16 7.47
CA ALA A 24 14.87 3.21 7.45
C ALA A 24 14.36 4.62 7.74
N GLN A 25 14.84 5.25 8.82
CA GLN A 25 14.48 6.63 9.17
C GLN A 25 14.78 7.65 8.05
N LYS A 26 15.92 7.50 7.36
CA LYS A 26 16.26 8.39 6.24
C LYS A 26 15.30 8.22 5.06
N GLU A 27 14.91 6.99 4.75
CA GLU A 27 13.98 6.70 3.66
C GLU A 27 12.56 7.16 3.99
N THR A 28 12.08 6.95 5.22
CA THR A 28 10.76 7.44 5.65
C THR A 28 10.68 8.96 5.57
N ILE A 29 11.70 9.69 6.06
CA ILE A 29 11.77 11.16 5.95
C ILE A 29 11.69 11.64 4.48
N LYS A 30 12.31 10.93 3.53
CA LYS A 30 12.24 11.28 2.11
C LYS A 30 10.81 11.15 1.59
N VAL A 31 10.14 10.05 1.93
CA VAL A 31 8.73 9.82 1.56
C VAL A 31 7.85 10.92 2.17
N SER A 32 7.98 11.23 3.47
CA SER A 32 7.21 12.28 4.14
C SER A 32 7.37 13.66 3.48
N LYS A 33 8.58 13.99 3.00
CA LYS A 33 8.82 15.27 2.31
C LYS A 33 8.21 15.31 0.90
N ASN A 34 8.27 14.19 0.18
CA ASN A 34 7.79 14.11 -1.19
C ASN A 34 6.25 14.02 -1.25
N GLN A 35 5.65 13.17 -0.40
CA GLN A 35 4.22 12.88 -0.35
C GLN A 35 3.63 13.10 1.06
N PRO A 36 3.65 14.33 1.60
CA PRO A 36 3.16 14.60 2.95
C PRO A 36 1.67 14.30 3.10
N ASN A 37 0.86 14.66 2.10
CA ASN A 37 -0.59 14.45 2.16
C ASN A 37 -0.96 12.97 2.17
N LEU A 38 -0.21 12.14 1.45
CA LEU A 38 -0.44 10.70 1.40
C LEU A 38 -0.04 10.04 2.73
N LEU A 39 1.03 10.53 3.37
CA LEU A 39 1.38 10.11 4.72
C LEU A 39 0.33 10.55 5.74
N THR A 40 -0.17 11.80 5.66
CA THR A 40 -1.25 12.28 6.53
C THR A 40 -2.48 11.41 6.39
N PHE A 41 -2.89 11.10 5.15
CA PHE A 41 -3.98 10.16 4.87
C PHE A 41 -3.76 8.81 5.58
N MET A 42 -2.59 8.18 5.39
CA MET A 42 -2.31 6.90 6.05
C MET A 42 -2.36 7.01 7.58
N ILE A 43 -1.82 8.08 8.17
CA ILE A 43 -1.84 8.28 9.63
C ILE A 43 -3.27 8.46 10.14
N GLU A 44 -4.08 9.31 9.49
CA GLU A 44 -5.44 9.62 9.92
C GLU A 44 -6.36 8.41 9.77
N PHE A 45 -6.26 7.68 8.66
CA PHE A 45 -7.13 6.54 8.38
C PHE A 45 -6.74 5.27 9.14
N THR A 46 -5.54 5.20 9.72
CA THR A 46 -5.10 4.06 10.56
C THR A 46 -5.07 4.36 12.05
N GLN A 47 -5.45 5.58 12.47
CA GLN A 47 -5.25 6.03 13.86
C GLN A 47 -6.02 5.19 14.89
N ASP A 48 -7.19 4.68 14.49
CA ASP A 48 -8.12 3.91 15.34
C ASP A 48 -7.88 2.40 15.25
N LEU A 49 -6.95 1.94 14.40
CA LEU A 49 -6.53 0.54 14.33
C LEU A 49 -5.63 0.19 15.51
N ASP A 50 -5.58 -1.10 15.82
CA ASP A 50 -4.62 -1.63 16.78
C ASP A 50 -3.18 -1.30 16.38
N LEU A 51 -2.30 -1.15 17.38
CA LEU A 51 -0.95 -0.63 17.19
C LEU A 51 -0.18 -1.43 16.12
N GLU A 52 -0.23 -2.75 16.19
CA GLU A 52 0.48 -3.68 15.29
C GLU A 52 -0.06 -3.58 13.86
N VAL A 53 -1.38 -3.52 13.69
CA VAL A 53 -2.06 -3.33 12.39
C VAL A 53 -1.67 -1.99 11.76
N ARG A 54 -1.66 -0.92 12.56
CA ARG A 54 -1.23 0.41 12.13
C ARG A 54 0.24 0.43 11.74
N GLU A 55 1.11 -0.21 12.51
CA GLU A 55 2.54 -0.30 12.21
C GLU A 55 2.80 -1.04 10.90
N LEU A 56 2.09 -2.16 10.66
CA LEU A 56 2.10 -2.90 9.41
C LEU A 56 1.64 -2.02 8.23
N ALA A 57 0.52 -1.32 8.37
CA ALA A 57 -0.01 -0.43 7.33
C ALA A 57 0.99 0.66 6.93
N ILE A 58 1.63 1.29 7.91
CA ILE A 58 2.63 2.34 7.70
C ILE A 58 3.91 1.76 7.09
N TYR A 59 4.34 0.58 7.52
CA TYR A 59 5.46 -0.14 6.91
C TYR A 59 5.21 -0.39 5.41
N MET A 60 4.09 -1.04 5.08
CA MET A 60 3.71 -1.35 3.70
C MET A 60 3.60 -0.09 2.85
N PHE A 61 3.02 0.99 3.39
CA PHE A 61 2.97 2.29 2.72
C PHE A 61 4.36 2.78 2.27
N TYR A 62 5.36 2.69 3.15
CA TYR A 62 6.72 3.10 2.82
C TYR A 62 7.38 2.19 1.77
N VAL A 63 7.17 0.88 1.86
CA VAL A 63 7.69 -0.07 0.85
C VAL A 63 7.06 0.21 -0.51
N VAL A 64 5.74 0.37 -0.60
CA VAL A 64 5.03 0.74 -1.83
C VAL A 64 5.59 2.05 -2.38
N CYS A 65 5.66 3.12 -1.58
CA CYS A 65 6.25 4.38 -2.01
C CYS A 65 7.67 4.22 -2.55
N ARG A 66 8.46 3.32 -1.97
CA ARG A 66 9.83 3.02 -2.41
C ARG A 66 9.85 2.30 -3.77
N MET A 67 8.96 1.35 -4.01
CA MET A 67 8.85 0.65 -5.31
C MET A 67 8.59 1.65 -6.45
N PHE A 68 7.67 2.58 -6.22
CA PHE A 68 7.35 3.66 -7.16
C PHE A 68 8.52 4.63 -7.36
N GLN A 69 9.24 4.98 -6.29
CA GLN A 69 10.42 5.85 -6.38
C GLN A 69 11.60 5.21 -7.12
N LYS A 70 11.83 3.90 -6.95
CA LYS A 70 12.91 3.17 -7.63
C LYS A 70 12.61 2.95 -9.11
N SER A 71 11.35 2.76 -9.47
CA SER A 71 10.92 2.52 -10.86
C SER A 71 10.75 3.79 -11.68
N SER A 72 10.38 4.92 -11.07
CA SER A 72 10.18 6.15 -11.83
C SER A 72 11.50 6.82 -12.21
N THR A 73 11.65 7.15 -13.50
CA THR A 73 12.76 7.97 -14.00
C THR A 73 12.60 9.45 -13.66
N LYS A 74 11.41 9.85 -13.20
CA LYS A 74 11.06 11.23 -12.87
C LYS A 74 10.63 11.33 -11.41
N LYS A 75 10.63 12.54 -10.88
CA LYS A 75 10.04 12.79 -9.56
C LYS A 75 8.52 12.62 -9.65
N ILE A 76 7.97 11.70 -8.86
CA ILE A 76 6.52 11.54 -8.68
C ILE A 76 5.93 12.87 -8.22
N LYS A 77 4.88 13.34 -8.90
CA LYS A 77 4.23 14.60 -8.54
C LYS A 77 3.62 14.48 -7.14
N ARG A 78 3.62 15.58 -6.39
CA ARG A 78 2.95 15.62 -5.08
C ARG A 78 1.45 15.47 -5.30
N ILE A 79 0.84 14.53 -4.57
CA ILE A 79 -0.59 14.25 -4.61
C ILE A 79 -1.32 15.23 -3.68
N SER A 80 -2.44 15.81 -4.13
CA SER A 80 -3.27 16.71 -3.33
C SER A 80 -4.26 15.95 -2.43
N PRO A 81 -4.79 16.58 -1.36
CA PRO A 81 -5.84 15.95 -0.54
C PRO A 81 -7.09 15.60 -1.35
N GLU A 82 -7.50 16.47 -2.28
CA GLU A 82 -8.66 16.24 -3.15
C GLU A 82 -8.48 15.01 -4.04
N GLU A 83 -7.28 14.81 -4.58
CA GLU A 83 -6.95 13.61 -5.37
C GLU A 83 -7.04 12.34 -4.52
N ILE A 84 -6.59 12.41 -3.27
CA ILE A 84 -6.65 11.28 -2.34
C ILE A 84 -8.10 10.89 -2.06
N ILE A 85 -8.94 11.84 -1.67
CA ILE A 85 -10.35 11.57 -1.33
C ILE A 85 -11.10 11.02 -2.56
N ASN A 86 -10.95 11.63 -3.72
CA ASN A 86 -11.59 11.15 -4.94
C ASN A 86 -11.17 9.71 -5.31
N CYS A 87 -9.89 9.37 -5.11
CA CYS A 87 -9.40 8.03 -5.38
C CYS A 87 -9.87 7.02 -4.33
N TYR A 88 -9.90 7.42 -3.06
CA TYR A 88 -10.40 6.62 -1.96
C TYR A 88 -11.87 6.25 -2.16
N GLU A 89 -12.74 7.24 -2.39
CA GLU A 89 -14.19 7.02 -2.62
C GLU A 89 -14.44 6.12 -3.85
N LYS A 90 -13.67 6.32 -4.92
CA LYS A 90 -13.75 5.45 -6.11
C LYS A 90 -13.39 3.99 -5.78
N ASN A 91 -12.38 3.79 -4.95
CA ASN A 91 -11.94 2.46 -4.53
C ASN A 91 -12.91 1.83 -3.52
N GLU A 92 -13.49 2.62 -2.63
CA GLU A 92 -14.52 2.19 -1.68
C GLU A 92 -15.74 1.65 -2.42
N HIS A 93 -16.28 2.40 -3.40
CA HIS A 93 -17.37 1.91 -4.26
C HIS A 93 -17.02 0.64 -5.04
N LEU A 94 -15.76 0.49 -5.45
CA LEU A 94 -15.29 -0.74 -6.07
C LEU A 94 -15.31 -1.91 -5.07
N MET A 95 -14.91 -1.70 -3.81
CA MET A 95 -14.99 -2.73 -2.77
C MET A 95 -16.44 -3.11 -2.44
N GLU A 96 -17.33 -2.13 -2.26
CA GLU A 96 -18.77 -2.37 -2.04
C GLU A 96 -19.38 -3.23 -3.15
N SER A 97 -18.94 -3.03 -4.40
CA SER A 97 -19.40 -3.84 -5.54
C SER A 97 -18.92 -5.31 -5.50
N LEU A 98 -17.90 -5.61 -4.70
CA LEU A 98 -17.28 -6.93 -4.56
C LEU A 98 -17.77 -7.71 -3.31
N GLU A 99 -18.33 -7.02 -2.31
CA GLU A 99 -18.78 -7.52 -1.00
C GLU A 99 -19.92 -8.58 -1.02
N GLY A 100 -20.41 -9.01 -2.18
CA GLY A 100 -21.53 -9.96 -2.25
C GLY A 100 -21.32 -11.29 -1.49
N ALA A 101 -22.10 -11.52 -0.43
CA ALA A 101 -22.59 -12.76 0.23
C ALA A 101 -21.69 -14.01 0.44
N HIS A 102 -20.38 -14.00 0.14
CA HIS A 102 -19.55 -15.20 0.30
C HIS A 102 -18.13 -14.90 0.78
N ASP A 103 -17.60 -15.80 1.61
CA ASP A 103 -16.23 -15.94 2.18
C ASP A 103 -15.08 -15.88 1.16
N LYS A 104 -15.38 -15.66 -0.12
CA LYS A 104 -14.42 -15.52 -1.24
C LYS A 104 -14.12 -14.06 -1.57
N PHE A 105 -14.48 -13.11 -0.71
CA PHE A 105 -14.20 -11.69 -0.92
C PHE A 105 -12.71 -11.43 -1.14
N LEU A 106 -11.84 -12.07 -0.33
CA LEU A 106 -10.38 -11.98 -0.46
C LEU A 106 -9.87 -12.59 -1.78
N GLU A 107 -10.39 -13.75 -2.19
CA GLU A 107 -10.06 -14.35 -3.49
C GLU A 107 -10.49 -13.46 -4.67
N ARG A 108 -11.62 -12.76 -4.55
CA ARG A 108 -12.12 -11.82 -5.57
C ARG A 108 -11.27 -10.56 -5.63
N ILE A 109 -10.88 -10.01 -4.49
CA ILE A 109 -9.95 -8.89 -4.39
C ILE A 109 -8.65 -9.23 -5.13
N ALA A 110 -8.04 -10.38 -4.81
CA ALA A 110 -6.80 -10.83 -5.43
C ALA A 110 -6.92 -11.07 -6.94
N GLY A 111 -8.08 -11.57 -7.40
CA GLY A 111 -8.33 -11.87 -8.81
C GLY A 111 -8.73 -10.68 -9.67
N VAL A 112 -9.36 -9.64 -9.10
CA VAL A 112 -10.01 -8.55 -9.86
C VAL A 112 -9.18 -7.28 -9.95
N GLN A 113 -8.28 -7.00 -8.97
CA GLN A 113 -7.63 -5.69 -8.84
C GLN A 113 -6.15 -5.62 -9.23
N LEU A 114 -5.72 -6.37 -10.25
CA LEU A 114 -4.37 -6.28 -10.79
C LEU A 114 -4.20 -5.22 -11.90
N ALA A 115 -5.22 -4.38 -12.13
CA ALA A 115 -5.17 -3.33 -13.15
C ALA A 115 -4.24 -2.19 -12.69
N GLY A 116 -3.31 -1.75 -13.57
CA GLY A 116 -2.30 -0.73 -13.26
C GLY A 116 -0.96 -1.37 -12.93
N GLN A 117 -0.70 -1.67 -11.66
CA GLN A 117 0.59 -2.18 -11.17
C GLN A 117 0.45 -3.59 -10.55
N PRO A 118 0.33 -4.65 -11.38
CA PRO A 118 -0.06 -5.99 -10.93
C PRO A 118 0.92 -6.58 -9.90
N TYR A 119 2.22 -6.39 -10.08
CA TYR A 119 3.22 -6.94 -9.17
C TYR A 119 3.27 -6.20 -7.82
N VAL A 120 2.97 -4.90 -7.81
CA VAL A 120 2.84 -4.14 -6.56
C VAL A 120 1.57 -4.56 -5.81
N MET A 121 0.46 -4.74 -6.53
CA MET A 121 -0.79 -5.22 -5.93
C MET A 121 -0.66 -6.65 -5.40
N LYS A 122 0.07 -7.52 -6.12
CA LYS A 122 0.42 -8.86 -5.62
C LYS A 122 1.18 -8.77 -4.30
N TYR A 123 2.21 -7.94 -4.21
CA TYR A 123 2.93 -7.70 -2.95
C TYR A 123 1.99 -7.22 -1.84
N VAL A 124 1.10 -6.26 -2.12
CA VAL A 124 0.15 -5.74 -1.11
C VAL A 124 -0.75 -6.86 -0.57
N VAL A 125 -1.29 -7.70 -1.46
CA VAL A 125 -2.14 -8.83 -1.04
C VAL A 125 -1.33 -9.85 -0.25
N GLU A 126 -0.16 -10.25 -0.76
CA GLU A 126 0.69 -11.24 -0.10
C GLU A 126 1.11 -10.77 1.29
N ALA A 127 1.56 -9.52 1.45
CA ALA A 127 2.01 -9.00 2.75
C ALA A 127 0.87 -8.76 3.75
N ILE A 128 -0.38 -8.53 3.31
CA ILE A 128 -1.54 -8.49 4.21
C ILE A 128 -1.93 -9.92 4.63
N MET A 129 -1.79 -10.90 3.74
CA MET A 129 -2.19 -12.30 4.00
C MET A 129 -1.07 -13.14 4.61
N GLU A 130 0.13 -12.59 4.78
CA GLU A 130 1.29 -13.31 5.28
C GLU A 130 1.15 -13.58 6.78
N ASP A 131 1.08 -14.86 7.12
CA ASP A 131 1.15 -15.34 8.51
C ASP A 131 2.63 -15.51 8.86
N SER A 132 3.23 -14.46 9.43
CA SER A 132 4.65 -14.44 9.82
C SER A 132 4.86 -15.27 11.08
N GLU A 133 5.73 -16.30 11.01
CA GLU A 133 6.07 -17.11 12.20
C GLU A 133 6.88 -16.33 13.25
N GLU A 134 7.61 -15.28 12.85
CA GLU A 134 8.52 -14.54 13.74
C GLU A 134 7.87 -13.31 14.39
N ASP A 135 6.92 -12.66 13.70
CA ASP A 135 6.21 -11.47 14.16
C ASP A 135 4.78 -11.45 13.56
N PRO A 136 3.88 -12.33 14.05
CA PRO A 136 2.53 -12.44 13.51
C PRO A 136 1.71 -11.21 13.88
N VAL A 137 1.19 -10.51 12.88
CA VAL A 137 0.16 -9.49 13.06
C VAL A 137 -1.19 -10.15 12.83
N GLU A 138 -2.00 -10.31 13.88
CA GLU A 138 -3.34 -10.86 13.75
C GLU A 138 -4.27 -9.83 13.07
N LEU A 139 -4.73 -10.15 11.86
CA LEU A 139 -5.66 -9.31 11.10
C LEU A 139 -7.03 -9.99 11.02
N THR A 140 -8.08 -9.23 11.35
CA THR A 140 -9.46 -9.65 11.07
C THR A 140 -9.77 -9.50 9.57
N GLU A 141 -10.86 -10.11 9.10
CA GLU A 141 -11.32 -9.91 7.71
C GLU A 141 -11.60 -8.42 7.41
N GLU A 142 -12.07 -7.67 8.40
CA GLU A 142 -12.32 -6.24 8.30
C GLU A 142 -11.00 -5.46 8.17
N ASP A 143 -9.98 -5.79 8.96
CA ASP A 143 -8.63 -5.20 8.85
C ASP A 143 -8.04 -5.46 7.47
N ILE A 144 -8.13 -6.70 6.97
CA ILE A 144 -7.62 -7.09 5.65
C ILE A 144 -8.28 -6.24 4.56
N GLY A 145 -9.61 -6.16 4.56
CA GLY A 145 -10.36 -5.38 3.57
C GLY A 145 -10.01 -3.89 3.64
N TYR A 146 -9.90 -3.35 4.86
CA TYR A 146 -9.60 -1.95 5.08
C TYR A 146 -8.17 -1.58 4.68
N LEU A 147 -7.16 -2.35 5.10
CA LEU A 147 -5.77 -2.15 4.70
C LEU A 147 -5.59 -2.25 3.19
N PHE A 148 -6.28 -3.22 2.57
CA PHE A 148 -6.27 -3.37 1.12
C PHE A 148 -6.82 -2.11 0.42
N LEU A 149 -7.95 -1.56 0.89
CA LEU A 149 -8.53 -0.32 0.36
C LEU A 149 -7.56 0.87 0.46
N LEU A 150 -6.92 1.06 1.62
CA LEU A 150 -5.97 2.15 1.84
C LEU A 150 -4.75 2.02 0.93
N LEU A 151 -4.13 0.84 0.87
CA LEU A 151 -2.92 0.60 0.08
C LEU A 151 -3.21 0.61 -1.42
N LYS A 152 -4.36 0.11 -1.86
CA LYS A 152 -4.80 0.22 -3.25
C LYS A 152 -4.95 1.67 -3.68
N THR A 153 -5.50 2.52 -2.80
CA THR A 153 -5.59 3.97 -3.03
C THR A 153 -4.21 4.61 -3.18
N VAL A 154 -3.25 4.22 -2.35
CA VAL A 154 -1.85 4.65 -2.48
C VAL A 154 -1.25 4.22 -3.82
N VAL A 155 -1.41 2.95 -4.22
CA VAL A 155 -0.88 2.40 -5.46
C VAL A 155 -1.44 3.13 -6.68
N ASP A 156 -2.76 3.31 -6.75
CA ASP A 156 -3.42 3.98 -7.88
C ASP A 156 -2.94 5.42 -8.05
N LEU A 157 -2.85 6.17 -6.95
CA LEU A 157 -2.40 7.56 -6.97
C LEU A 157 -0.94 7.67 -7.41
N LEU A 158 -0.07 6.79 -6.91
CA LEU A 158 1.33 6.78 -7.30
C LEU A 158 1.52 6.37 -8.77
N ASP A 159 0.71 5.43 -9.28
CA ASP A 159 0.72 5.01 -10.69
C ASP A 159 0.27 6.14 -11.63
N GLU A 160 -0.76 6.89 -11.24
CA GLU A 160 -1.26 8.03 -12.00
C GLU A 160 -0.25 9.20 -12.03
N LYS A 161 0.49 9.42 -10.95
CA LYS A 161 1.41 10.56 -10.80
C LYS A 161 2.87 10.28 -11.17
N GLY A 162 3.25 9.01 -11.31
CA GLY A 162 4.56 8.53 -11.75
C GLY A 162 4.73 8.51 -13.26
#